data_AF-A0AAE1NYM2-F1
#
_entry.id   AF-A0AAE1NYM2-F1
#
_cell.length_a   1.000
_cell.length_b   1.000
_cell.length_c   1.000
_cell.angle_alpha   90.00
_cell.angle_beta   90.00
_cell.angle_gamma   90.00
#
_symmetry.space_group_name_H-M   'P 1'
#
loop_
_entity.id
_entity.type
_entity.pdbx_description
1 polymer ?
#
loop_
_entity_poly.entity_id
_entity_poly.type
_entity_poly.pdbx_seq_one_letter_code
_entity_poly.pdbx_strand_id
1 'polypeptide(L)'
;MLSRGSVRLRVCVRASVSADPLTLTLTPPTHTPRRPSSTLPLPPPRNPYTPRTAQREEDVIERKRNKSQLTPWHYNKQHYKPPQPLTEDEEAMECLKTQRSLFGHYGSRSGINPSKAWPSKEELALEREWERVAHPHTVQHMIDISRKERQEEQMIIKQRQDDISRKLLSLEKWKNDLNTRVAKQEKLAREAKEKKERLIDEVRDILGFRVDPRDERFKEALELKEKEEKKRSKAAKKLAKEQRMLDQLRKEVEGKEEEKEGDKDDGEKEGDEGKSLHGKVIV
;
A
#
# COMPACT_ATOMS: atom_id res chain seq x y z
N MET A 1 14.81 39.73 -4.42
CA MET A 1 15.49 39.76 -5.71
C MET A 1 14.62 39.09 -6.75
N LEU A 2 14.43 39.76 -7.90
CA LEU A 2 14.03 39.24 -9.22
C LEU A 2 12.58 38.71 -9.33
N SER A 3 11.59 39.55 -9.66
CA SER A 3 11.27 40.23 -10.94
C SER A 3 10.31 39.42 -11.81
N ARG A 4 9.08 39.95 -11.94
CA ARG A 4 7.99 39.48 -12.79
C ARG A 4 8.29 39.88 -14.24
N GLY A 5 8.29 38.91 -15.16
CA GLY A 5 8.45 39.14 -16.60
C GLY A 5 7.25 38.64 -17.39
N SER A 6 6.34 39.55 -17.71
CA SER A 6 5.25 39.36 -18.68
C SER A 6 5.79 39.64 -20.08
N VAL A 7 5.61 38.71 -21.02
CA VAL A 7 5.98 38.92 -22.43
C VAL A 7 4.72 38.90 -23.29
N ARG A 8 4.27 40.10 -23.66
CA ARG A 8 3.33 40.35 -24.77
C ARG A 8 4.12 40.38 -26.07
N LEU A 9 3.88 39.44 -26.98
CA LEU A 9 4.35 39.54 -28.36
C LEU A 9 3.32 40.35 -29.17
N ARG A 10 3.70 41.59 -29.51
CA ARG A 10 3.06 42.39 -30.57
C ARG A 10 3.68 41.97 -31.90
N VAL A 11 2.87 41.49 -32.83
CA VAL A 11 3.25 41.34 -34.23
C VAL A 11 3.12 42.71 -34.89
N CYS A 12 4.26 43.33 -35.24
CA CYS A 12 4.32 44.51 -36.10
C CYS A 12 4.27 44.07 -37.56
N VAL A 13 3.18 44.40 -38.25
CA VAL A 13 3.12 44.40 -39.72
C VAL A 13 3.85 45.65 -40.20
N ARG A 14 5.00 45.48 -40.86
CA ARG A 14 5.69 46.54 -41.61
C ARG A 14 5.45 46.26 -43.09
N ALA A 15 4.49 46.96 -43.68
CA ALA A 15 4.34 47.03 -45.12
C ALA A 15 5.36 48.05 -45.66
N SER A 16 6.35 47.58 -46.42
CA SER A 16 7.23 48.43 -47.21
C SER A 16 6.64 48.56 -48.61
N VAL A 17 6.10 49.75 -48.88
CA VAL A 17 5.72 50.24 -50.20
C VAL A 17 7.00 50.69 -50.91
N SER A 18 7.37 50.04 -52.01
CA SER A 18 8.31 50.60 -52.99
C SER A 18 7.54 50.82 -54.29
N ALA A 19 7.36 52.10 -54.62
CA ALA A 19 6.76 52.58 -55.84
C ALA A 19 7.82 52.65 -56.94
N ASP A 20 7.55 52.02 -58.08
CA ASP A 20 8.30 52.24 -59.32
C ASP A 20 7.48 53.15 -60.25
N PRO A 21 8.07 54.23 -60.80
CA PRO A 21 7.38 55.15 -61.68
C PRO A 21 7.30 54.59 -63.12
N LEU A 22 6.06 54.54 -63.63
CA LEU A 22 5.73 54.19 -65.00
C LEU A 22 6.32 55.22 -65.98
N THR A 23 7.29 54.80 -66.79
CA THR A 23 7.71 55.53 -68.00
C THR A 23 6.77 55.20 -69.14
N LEU A 24 5.92 56.17 -69.49
CA LEU A 24 5.10 56.20 -70.70
C LEU A 24 5.99 56.35 -71.94
N THR A 25 6.13 55.30 -72.74
CA THR A 25 6.61 55.40 -74.13
C THR A 25 5.42 55.18 -75.07
N LEU A 26 4.99 56.26 -75.73
CA LEU A 26 4.04 56.22 -76.84
C LEU A 26 4.64 55.42 -78.00
N THR A 27 4.01 54.29 -78.33
CA THR A 27 4.21 53.59 -79.61
C THR A 27 3.14 54.02 -80.62
N PRO A 28 3.48 54.24 -81.90
CA PRO A 28 2.56 54.72 -82.93
C PRO A 28 1.50 53.68 -83.34
N PRO A 29 0.35 54.11 -83.89
CA PRO A 29 -0.76 53.23 -84.25
C PRO A 29 -0.43 52.39 -85.47
N THR A 30 -0.17 51.10 -85.28
CA THR A 30 -0.13 50.12 -86.36
C THR A 30 -1.55 49.80 -86.82
N HIS A 31 -1.77 50.08 -88.10
CA HIS A 31 -2.90 49.72 -88.95
C HIS A 31 -3.52 48.36 -88.58
N THR A 32 -4.79 48.37 -88.16
CA THR A 32 -5.60 47.15 -87.99
C THR A 32 -5.95 46.58 -89.36
N PRO A 33 -5.57 45.33 -89.70
CA PRO A 33 -6.17 44.65 -90.84
C PRO A 33 -7.59 44.22 -90.47
N ARG A 34 -8.50 44.42 -91.42
CA ARG A 34 -9.90 43.98 -91.42
C ARG A 34 -10.02 42.54 -90.91
N ARG A 35 -10.81 42.36 -89.84
CA ARG A 35 -11.25 41.08 -89.29
C ARG A 35 -11.85 40.21 -90.40
N PRO A 36 -11.24 39.09 -90.81
CA PRO A 36 -11.94 38.11 -91.64
C PRO A 36 -13.07 37.52 -90.78
N SER A 37 -14.25 37.40 -91.35
CA SER A 37 -15.39 36.71 -90.75
C SER A 37 -14.96 35.30 -90.33
N SER A 38 -14.74 35.10 -89.03
CA SER A 38 -14.42 33.79 -88.48
C SER A 38 -15.68 32.93 -88.51
N THR A 39 -15.88 32.23 -89.61
CA THR A 39 -16.65 30.99 -89.59
C THR A 39 -15.86 30.06 -88.69
N LEU A 40 -16.24 30.00 -87.40
CA LEU A 40 -15.64 29.04 -86.47
C LEU A 40 -15.83 27.65 -87.09
N PRO A 41 -14.76 26.87 -87.33
CA PRO A 41 -14.91 25.50 -87.77
C PRO A 41 -15.71 24.76 -86.69
N LEU A 42 -16.78 24.08 -87.10
CA LEU A 42 -17.51 23.19 -86.21
C LEU A 42 -16.50 22.26 -85.52
N PRO A 43 -16.58 22.08 -84.20
CA PRO A 43 -15.69 21.16 -83.50
C PRO A 43 -15.81 19.78 -84.17
N PRO A 44 -14.69 19.06 -84.35
CA PRO A 44 -14.74 17.73 -84.96
C PRO A 44 -15.72 16.85 -84.17
N PRO A 45 -16.44 15.92 -84.83
CA PRO A 45 -17.34 15.01 -84.15
C PRO A 45 -16.56 14.33 -83.02
N ARG A 46 -17.04 14.47 -81.78
CA ARG A 46 -16.44 13.82 -80.62
C ARG A 46 -16.33 12.33 -80.94
N ASN A 47 -15.10 11.84 -81.11
CA ASN A 47 -14.85 10.42 -81.25
C ASN A 47 -15.41 9.72 -79.99
N PRO A 48 -16.43 8.85 -80.11
CA PRO A 48 -17.05 8.20 -78.96
C PRO A 48 -16.11 7.21 -78.25
N TYR A 49 -14.94 6.91 -78.84
CA TYR A 49 -13.98 5.93 -78.33
C TYR A 49 -12.76 6.57 -77.65
N THR A 50 -12.98 7.52 -76.73
CA THR A 50 -11.93 7.88 -75.77
C THR A 50 -12.04 6.95 -74.55
N PRO A 51 -10.94 6.50 -73.92
CA PRO A 51 -11.02 5.60 -72.76
C PRO A 51 -11.85 6.18 -71.59
N ARG A 52 -11.93 7.51 -71.50
CA ARG A 52 -12.77 8.25 -70.54
C ARG A 52 -14.27 8.16 -70.87
N THR A 53 -14.65 8.02 -72.15
CA THR A 53 -16.05 7.80 -72.55
C THR A 53 -16.45 6.34 -72.33
N ALA A 54 -15.56 5.38 -72.57
CA ALA A 54 -15.80 3.96 -72.29
C ALA A 54 -16.10 3.67 -70.80
N GLN A 55 -15.29 4.19 -69.86
CA GLN A 55 -15.53 4.02 -68.42
C GLN A 55 -16.89 4.58 -67.97
N ARG A 56 -17.28 5.74 -68.53
CA ARG A 56 -18.59 6.35 -68.23
C ARG A 56 -19.75 5.51 -68.75
N GLU A 57 -19.59 4.88 -69.90
CA GLU A 57 -20.59 3.96 -70.47
C GLU A 57 -20.71 2.70 -69.61
N GLU A 58 -19.59 2.13 -69.17
CA GLU A 58 -19.56 0.99 -68.24
C GLU A 58 -20.27 1.33 -66.92
N ASP A 59 -19.99 2.48 -66.32
CA ASP A 59 -20.67 2.96 -65.11
C ASP A 59 -22.19 3.07 -65.31
N VAL A 60 -22.62 3.58 -66.47
CA VAL A 60 -24.05 3.70 -66.81
C VAL A 60 -24.70 2.33 -66.98
N ILE A 61 -23.98 1.37 -67.58
CA ILE A 61 -24.45 -0.01 -67.73
C ILE A 61 -24.54 -0.70 -66.36
N GLU A 62 -23.55 -0.54 -65.49
CA GLU A 62 -23.57 -1.10 -64.13
C GLU A 62 -24.72 -0.54 -63.29
N ARG A 63 -24.99 0.77 -63.40
CA ARG A 63 -26.17 1.39 -62.76
C ARG A 63 -27.47 0.76 -63.25
N LYS A 64 -27.60 0.48 -64.55
CA LYS A 64 -28.78 -0.21 -65.12
C LYS A 64 -28.87 -1.68 -64.70
N ARG A 65 -27.75 -2.35 -64.45
CA ARG A 65 -27.72 -3.74 -63.94
C ARG A 65 -28.15 -3.82 -62.47
N ASN A 66 -27.97 -2.76 -61.70
CA ASN A 66 -28.37 -2.73 -60.30
C ASN A 66 -29.91 -2.69 -60.16
N LYS A 67 -30.50 -3.83 -59.78
CA LYS A 67 -31.95 -3.98 -59.55
C LYS A 67 -32.39 -3.63 -58.12
N SER A 68 -31.45 -3.38 -57.22
CA SER A 68 -31.77 -3.23 -55.79
C SER A 68 -32.48 -1.91 -55.47
N GLN A 69 -32.45 -0.94 -56.39
CA GLN A 69 -32.97 0.43 -56.21
C GLN A 69 -32.37 1.19 -55.01
N LEU A 70 -31.34 0.64 -54.35
CA LEU A 70 -30.62 1.34 -53.29
C LEU A 70 -29.81 2.50 -53.87
N THR A 71 -29.62 3.55 -53.07
CA THR A 71 -28.69 4.62 -53.44
C THR A 71 -27.27 4.03 -53.57
N PRO A 72 -26.40 4.59 -54.44
CA PRO A 72 -25.05 4.08 -54.65
C PRO A 72 -24.26 3.89 -53.36
N TRP A 73 -24.47 4.78 -52.38
CA TRP A 73 -23.85 4.70 -51.07
C TRP A 73 -24.29 3.46 -50.27
N HIS A 74 -25.61 3.20 -50.16
CA HIS A 74 -26.11 2.03 -49.45
C HIS A 74 -25.74 0.72 -50.17
N TYR A 75 -25.76 0.73 -51.50
CA TYR A 75 -25.33 -0.39 -52.32
C TYR A 75 -23.85 -0.73 -52.06
N ASN A 76 -22.97 0.26 -52.08
CA ASN A 76 -21.55 0.07 -51.81
C ASN A 76 -21.31 -0.48 -50.41
N LYS A 77 -22.05 0.02 -49.42
CA LYS A 77 -22.00 -0.48 -48.03
C LYS A 77 -22.41 -1.95 -47.93
N GLN A 78 -23.50 -2.37 -48.60
CA GLN A 78 -23.95 -3.76 -48.58
C GLN A 78 -22.97 -4.71 -49.29
N HIS A 79 -22.26 -4.22 -50.30
CA HIS A 79 -21.33 -5.02 -51.10
C HIS A 79 -19.85 -4.84 -50.70
N TYR A 80 -19.58 -4.24 -49.54
CA TYR A 80 -18.22 -3.98 -49.05
C TYR A 80 -17.31 -3.32 -50.10
N LYS A 81 -17.89 -2.44 -50.92
CA LYS A 81 -17.15 -1.61 -51.86
C LYS A 81 -16.75 -0.33 -51.13
N PRO A 82 -15.51 0.15 -51.30
CA PRO A 82 -15.11 1.42 -50.72
C PRO A 82 -16.03 2.54 -51.26
N PRO A 83 -16.18 3.65 -50.53
CA PRO A 83 -16.68 4.88 -51.13
C PRO A 83 -15.81 5.24 -52.35
N GLN A 84 -16.28 6.15 -53.20
CA GLN A 84 -15.46 6.61 -54.32
C GLN A 84 -14.07 7.02 -53.80
N PRO A 85 -12.99 6.69 -54.53
CA PRO A 85 -11.65 7.03 -54.10
C PRO A 85 -11.63 8.52 -53.82
N LEU A 86 -11.18 8.88 -52.62
CA LEU A 86 -11.13 10.27 -52.23
C LEU A 86 -10.25 11.02 -53.21
N THR A 87 -10.69 12.21 -53.60
CA THR A 87 -9.81 13.13 -54.29
C THR A 87 -8.66 13.55 -53.35
N GLU A 88 -7.53 13.98 -53.89
CA GLU A 88 -6.37 14.39 -53.08
C GLU A 88 -6.74 15.48 -52.06
N ASP A 89 -7.65 16.38 -52.43
CA ASP A 89 -8.18 17.43 -51.56
C ASP A 89 -9.07 16.87 -50.44
N GLU A 90 -9.92 15.88 -50.73
CA GLU A 90 -10.74 15.22 -49.73
C GLU A 90 -9.89 14.40 -48.75
N GLU A 91 -8.82 13.76 -49.23
CA GLU A 91 -7.82 13.11 -48.37
C GLU A 91 -7.09 14.12 -47.47
N ALA A 92 -6.85 15.34 -47.91
CA ALA A 92 -6.19 16.34 -47.06
C ALA A 92 -7.12 16.85 -45.95
N MET A 93 -8.43 16.91 -46.23
CA MET A 93 -9.45 17.39 -45.30
C MET A 93 -9.91 16.32 -44.29
N GLU A 94 -9.80 15.04 -44.64
CA GLU A 94 -10.14 13.96 -43.72
C GLU A 94 -9.13 13.79 -42.56
N CYS A 95 -9.66 13.51 -41.38
CA CYS A 95 -8.84 13.14 -40.23
C CYS A 95 -8.11 11.81 -40.49
N LEU A 96 -6.84 11.72 -40.06
CA LEU A 96 -6.04 10.49 -40.12
C LEU A 96 -6.76 9.28 -39.51
N LYS A 97 -7.55 9.48 -38.45
CA LYS A 97 -8.35 8.41 -37.83
C LYS A 97 -9.35 7.79 -38.84
N THR A 98 -10.02 8.61 -39.63
CA THR A 98 -10.99 8.15 -40.65
C THR A 98 -10.27 7.39 -41.75
N GLN A 99 -9.12 7.89 -42.20
CA GLN A 99 -8.30 7.23 -43.22
C GLN A 99 -7.77 5.87 -42.77
N ARG A 100 -7.24 5.79 -41.55
CA ARG A 100 -6.80 4.53 -40.93
C ARG A 100 -7.96 3.53 -40.84
N SER A 101 -9.15 4.01 -40.46
CA SER A 101 -10.36 3.18 -40.41
C SER A 101 -10.77 2.68 -41.81
N LEU A 102 -10.82 3.55 -42.82
CA LEU A 102 -11.15 3.18 -44.20
C LEU A 102 -10.18 2.13 -44.76
N PHE A 103 -8.88 2.31 -44.52
CA PHE A 103 -7.86 1.34 -44.89
C PHE A 103 -8.05 0.01 -44.14
N GLY A 104 -8.41 0.03 -42.85
CA GLY A 104 -8.71 -1.18 -42.08
C GLY A 104 -9.92 -1.97 -42.62
N HIS A 105 -10.96 -1.29 -43.11
CA HIS A 105 -12.17 -1.94 -43.64
C HIS A 105 -12.02 -2.45 -45.07
N TYR A 106 -11.39 -1.67 -45.95
CA TYR A 106 -11.34 -1.95 -47.39
C TYR A 106 -9.94 -2.33 -47.90
N GLY A 107 -8.91 -2.24 -47.06
CA GLY A 107 -7.52 -2.50 -47.44
C GLY A 107 -7.03 -1.55 -48.52
N SER A 108 -6.20 -2.08 -49.43
CA SER A 108 -5.63 -1.34 -50.57
C SER A 108 -6.66 -0.84 -51.56
N ARG A 109 -7.90 -1.37 -51.55
CA ARG A 109 -8.98 -0.91 -52.44
C ARG A 109 -9.44 0.50 -52.09
N SER A 110 -9.17 0.97 -50.87
CA SER A 110 -9.51 2.34 -50.43
C SER A 110 -8.68 3.43 -51.11
N GLY A 111 -7.55 3.09 -51.75
CA GLY A 111 -6.63 4.06 -52.36
C GLY A 111 -5.72 4.77 -51.35
N ILE A 112 -5.88 4.51 -50.05
CA ILE A 112 -5.11 5.19 -49.00
C ILE A 112 -3.70 4.59 -48.89
N ASN A 113 -2.70 5.48 -48.81
CA ASN A 113 -1.32 5.08 -48.60
C ASN A 113 -1.13 4.34 -47.26
N PRO A 114 -0.61 3.09 -47.25
CA PRO A 114 -0.48 2.30 -46.03
C PRO A 114 0.50 2.90 -45.02
N SER A 115 1.41 3.78 -45.44
CA SER A 115 2.32 4.50 -44.53
C SER A 115 1.57 5.37 -43.52
N LYS A 116 0.37 5.88 -43.86
CA LYS A 116 -0.46 6.68 -42.96
C LYS A 116 -1.06 5.84 -41.81
N ALA A 117 -1.03 4.50 -41.92
CA ALA A 117 -1.47 3.59 -40.85
C ALA A 117 -0.52 3.58 -39.64
N TRP A 118 0.75 3.89 -39.87
CA TRP A 118 1.74 3.98 -38.80
C TRP A 118 1.68 5.35 -38.11
N PRO A 119 2.00 5.40 -36.81
CA PRO A 119 2.08 6.66 -36.09
C PRO A 119 3.19 7.55 -36.64
N SER A 120 2.98 8.87 -36.57
CA SER A 120 4.02 9.86 -36.88
C SER A 120 5.13 9.81 -35.83
N LYS A 121 6.31 10.37 -36.15
CA LYS A 121 7.43 10.51 -35.22
C LYS A 121 7.03 11.29 -33.96
N GLU A 122 6.18 12.30 -34.12
CA GLU A 122 5.64 13.10 -33.01
C GLU A 122 4.67 12.29 -32.13
N GLU A 123 3.77 11.52 -32.76
CA GLU A 123 2.85 10.61 -32.06
C GLU A 123 3.63 9.55 -31.26
N LEU A 124 4.69 8.98 -31.85
CA LEU A 124 5.58 8.02 -31.18
C LEU A 124 6.34 8.61 -30.00
N ALA A 125 6.79 9.87 -30.10
CA ALA A 125 7.46 10.55 -29.00
C ALA A 125 6.50 10.77 -27.84
N LEU A 126 5.26 11.19 -28.13
CA LEU A 126 4.21 11.37 -27.12
C LEU A 126 3.84 10.05 -26.46
N GLU A 127 3.65 8.98 -27.24
CA GLU A 127 3.32 7.64 -26.71
C GLU A 127 4.43 7.13 -25.79
N ARG A 128 5.70 7.31 -26.17
CA ARG A 128 6.85 6.91 -25.34
C ARG A 128 6.92 7.68 -24.02
N GLU A 129 6.67 8.99 -24.04
CA GLU A 129 6.61 9.77 -22.80
C GLU A 129 5.42 9.36 -21.94
N TRP A 130 4.26 9.07 -22.55
CA TRP A 130 3.10 8.58 -21.83
C TRP A 130 3.37 7.24 -21.16
N GLU A 131 3.94 6.26 -21.88
CA GLU A 131 4.34 4.96 -21.31
C GLU A 131 5.34 5.13 -20.17
N ARG A 132 6.32 6.03 -20.32
CA ARG A 132 7.32 6.30 -19.28
C ARG A 132 6.70 6.88 -18.01
N VAL A 133 5.71 7.76 -18.15
CA VAL A 133 5.03 8.42 -17.02
C VAL A 133 3.99 7.51 -16.37
N ALA A 134 3.17 6.83 -17.17
CA ALA A 134 2.11 5.94 -16.70
C ALA A 134 2.67 4.63 -16.14
N HIS A 135 3.73 4.11 -16.75
CA HIS A 135 4.33 2.82 -16.43
C HIS A 135 5.85 2.97 -16.20
N PRO A 136 6.26 3.57 -15.07
CA PRO A 136 7.67 3.87 -14.80
C PRO A 136 8.52 2.63 -14.50
N HIS A 137 7.89 1.52 -14.11
CA HIS A 137 8.59 0.32 -13.67
C HIS A 137 8.57 -0.77 -14.74
N THR A 138 9.75 -1.31 -15.04
CA THR A 138 9.88 -2.54 -15.83
C THR A 138 9.35 -3.73 -15.05
N VAL A 139 8.88 -4.77 -15.75
CA VAL A 139 8.39 -6.03 -15.15
C VAL A 139 9.40 -6.63 -14.16
N GLN A 140 10.69 -6.61 -14.46
CA GLN A 140 11.74 -7.08 -13.55
C GLN A 140 11.74 -6.31 -12.22
N HIS A 141 11.61 -4.98 -12.29
CA HIS A 141 11.56 -4.13 -11.11
C HIS A 141 10.31 -4.41 -10.26
N MET A 142 9.16 -4.64 -10.89
CA MET A 142 7.93 -5.03 -10.18
C MET A 142 8.09 -6.36 -9.45
N ILE A 143 8.78 -7.33 -10.05
CA ILE A 143 9.09 -8.62 -9.41
C ILE A 143 9.97 -8.40 -8.17
N ASP A 144 10.97 -7.52 -8.25
CA ASP A 144 11.84 -7.22 -7.12
C ASP A 144 11.11 -6.50 -5.99
N ILE A 145 10.23 -5.54 -6.31
CA ILE A 145 9.36 -4.89 -5.33
C ILE A 145 8.51 -5.94 -4.60
N SER A 146 7.80 -6.79 -5.35
CA SER A 146 6.95 -7.82 -4.76
C SER A 146 7.75 -8.82 -3.93
N ARG A 147 8.99 -9.14 -4.33
CA ARG A 147 9.87 -10.00 -3.54
C ARG A 147 10.25 -9.34 -2.21
N LYS A 148 10.56 -8.04 -2.21
CA LYS A 148 10.89 -7.29 -0.99
C LYS A 148 9.69 -7.21 -0.05
N GLU A 149 8.52 -6.86 -0.57
CA GLU A 149 7.27 -6.81 0.22
C GLU A 149 7.00 -8.15 0.92
N ARG A 150 7.10 -9.27 0.20
CA ARG A 150 6.94 -10.60 0.80
C ARG A 150 7.99 -10.90 1.86
N GLN A 151 9.23 -10.46 1.67
CA GLN A 151 10.29 -10.65 2.67
C GLN A 151 10.00 -9.84 3.93
N GLU A 152 9.56 -8.59 3.79
CA GLU A 152 9.19 -7.71 4.91
C GLU A 152 8.00 -8.29 5.69
N GLU A 153 6.94 -8.74 4.99
CA GLU A 153 5.80 -9.42 5.60
C GLU A 153 6.22 -10.67 6.38
N GLN A 154 7.09 -11.50 5.78
CA GLN A 154 7.62 -12.68 6.46
C GLN A 154 8.44 -12.32 7.70
N MET A 155 9.22 -11.24 7.65
CA MET A 155 9.99 -10.77 8.80
C MET A 155 9.07 -10.29 9.92
N ILE A 156 7.99 -9.56 9.61
CA ILE A 156 7.00 -9.11 10.58
C ILE A 156 6.29 -10.31 11.22
N ILE A 157 5.89 -11.30 10.42
CA ILE A 157 5.24 -12.52 10.92
C ILE A 157 6.18 -13.28 11.86
N LYS A 158 7.45 -13.45 11.48
CA LYS A 158 8.47 -14.11 12.32
C LYS A 158 8.67 -13.38 13.64
N GLN A 159 8.87 -12.07 13.62
CA GLN A 159 9.01 -11.26 14.84
C GLN A 159 7.81 -11.42 15.77
N ARG A 160 6.59 -11.39 15.21
CA ARG A 160 5.37 -11.63 15.98
C ARG A 160 5.33 -13.04 16.58
N GLN A 161 5.71 -14.06 15.82
CA GLN A 161 5.77 -15.44 16.31
C GLN A 161 6.80 -15.59 17.43
N ASP A 162 7.97 -14.96 17.30
CA ASP A 162 9.02 -14.95 18.32
C ASP A 162 8.63 -14.19 19.59
N ASP A 163 7.84 -13.12 19.47
CA ASP A 163 7.26 -12.42 20.60
C ASP A 163 6.22 -13.29 21.34
N ILE A 164 5.36 -13.97 20.59
CA ILE A 164 4.34 -14.86 21.14
C ILE A 164 5.02 -16.05 21.85
N SER A 165 6.02 -16.68 21.23
CA SER A 165 6.73 -17.81 21.83
C SER A 165 7.40 -17.42 23.15
N ARG A 166 8.07 -16.26 23.21
CA ARG A 166 8.66 -15.73 24.46
C ARG A 166 7.63 -15.50 25.56
N LYS A 167 6.45 -14.95 25.21
CA LYS A 167 5.35 -14.74 26.17
C LYS A 167 4.75 -16.06 26.64
N LEU A 168 4.62 -17.05 25.75
CA LEU A 168 4.13 -18.39 26.11
C LEU A 168 5.08 -19.10 27.08
N LEU A 169 6.39 -18.98 26.90
CA LEU A 169 7.36 -19.53 27.86
C LEU A 169 7.23 -18.90 29.26
N SER A 170 6.91 -17.60 29.33
CA SER A 170 6.72 -16.89 30.60
C SER A 170 5.34 -17.11 31.23
N LEU A 171 4.39 -17.66 30.49
CA LEU A 171 2.97 -17.75 30.86
C LEU A 171 2.76 -18.68 32.06
N GLU A 172 3.46 -19.81 32.12
CA GLU A 172 3.34 -20.77 33.23
C GLU A 172 3.77 -20.14 34.56
N LYS A 173 4.87 -19.40 34.54
CA LYS A 173 5.33 -18.63 35.70
C LYS A 173 4.27 -17.62 36.17
N TRP A 174 3.70 -16.84 35.25
CA TRP A 174 2.67 -15.87 35.61
C TRP A 174 1.38 -16.51 36.15
N LYS A 175 0.97 -17.66 35.61
CA LYS A 175 -0.16 -18.44 36.15
C LYS A 175 0.12 -18.89 37.58
N ASN A 176 1.31 -19.42 37.84
CA ASN A 176 1.70 -19.86 39.17
C ASN A 176 1.76 -18.68 40.16
N ASP A 177 2.34 -17.56 39.75
CA ASP A 177 2.37 -16.33 40.56
C ASP A 177 0.97 -15.81 40.90
N LEU A 178 0.03 -15.87 39.94
CA LEU A 178 -1.37 -15.50 40.19
C LEU A 178 -2.03 -16.48 41.16
N ASN A 179 -1.94 -17.78 40.89
CA ASN A 179 -2.56 -18.81 41.72
C ASN A 179 -2.04 -18.76 43.16
N THR A 180 -0.74 -18.52 43.36
CA THR A 180 -0.17 -18.38 44.70
C THR A 180 -0.68 -17.13 45.42
N ARG A 181 -0.90 -16.01 44.72
CA ARG A 181 -1.51 -14.79 45.31
C ARG A 181 -2.97 -15.03 45.69
N VAL A 182 -3.75 -15.67 44.81
CA VAL A 182 -5.14 -16.02 45.09
C VAL A 182 -5.22 -16.96 46.30
N ALA A 183 -4.44 -18.04 46.30
CA ALA A 183 -4.41 -18.98 47.43
C ALA A 183 -4.00 -18.32 48.76
N LYS A 184 -3.05 -17.37 48.73
CA LYS A 184 -2.68 -16.58 49.92
C LYS A 184 -3.85 -15.72 50.40
N GLN A 185 -4.54 -15.01 49.51
CA GLN A 185 -5.68 -14.19 49.88
C GLN A 185 -6.86 -15.03 50.39
N GLU A 186 -7.15 -16.16 49.76
CA GLU A 186 -8.19 -17.09 50.20
C GLU A 186 -7.90 -17.67 51.59
N LYS A 187 -6.64 -18.04 51.86
CA LYS A 187 -6.22 -18.51 53.19
C LYS A 187 -6.41 -17.40 54.24
N LEU A 188 -5.96 -16.19 53.96
CA LEU A 188 -6.14 -15.05 54.87
C LEU A 188 -7.62 -14.73 55.11
N ALA A 189 -8.45 -14.76 54.07
CA ALA A 189 -9.89 -14.55 54.19
C ALA A 189 -10.57 -15.66 55.00
N ARG A 190 -10.15 -16.92 54.82
CA ARG A 190 -10.67 -18.06 55.59
C ARG A 190 -10.27 -17.98 57.05
N GLU A 191 -9.00 -17.70 57.34
CA GLU A 191 -8.51 -17.50 58.70
C GLU A 191 -9.20 -16.32 59.40
N ALA A 192 -9.48 -15.24 58.68
CA ALA A 192 -10.21 -14.09 59.22
C ALA A 192 -11.68 -14.45 59.53
N LYS A 193 -12.33 -15.26 58.69
CA LYS A 193 -13.68 -15.79 58.95
C LYS A 193 -13.68 -16.70 60.17
N GLU A 194 -12.77 -17.68 60.23
CA GLU A 194 -12.65 -18.60 61.36
C GLU A 194 -12.37 -17.87 62.68
N LYS A 195 -11.46 -16.89 62.69
CA LYS A 195 -11.18 -16.08 63.89
C LYS A 195 -12.42 -15.31 64.34
N LYS A 196 -13.17 -14.74 63.38
CA LYS A 196 -14.40 -14.02 63.68
C LYS A 196 -15.49 -14.96 64.20
N GLU A 197 -15.65 -16.14 63.63
CA GLU A 197 -16.61 -17.16 64.08
C GLU A 197 -16.28 -17.65 65.49
N ARG A 198 -15.01 -17.97 65.77
CA ARG A 198 -14.54 -18.34 67.13
C ARG A 198 -14.84 -17.25 68.15
N LEU A 199 -14.54 -15.98 67.83
CA LEU A 199 -14.86 -14.85 68.70
C LEU A 199 -16.36 -14.70 68.95
N ILE A 200 -17.19 -14.91 67.92
CA ILE A 200 -18.64 -14.84 68.06
C ILE A 200 -19.17 -15.97 68.95
N ASP A 201 -18.66 -17.19 68.79
CA ASP A 201 -19.11 -18.35 69.55
C ASP A 201 -18.70 -18.25 71.03
N GLU A 202 -17.48 -17.80 71.33
CA GLU A 202 -17.06 -17.55 72.71
C GLU A 202 -17.90 -16.48 73.40
N VAL A 203 -18.29 -15.42 72.68
CA VAL A 203 -19.20 -14.39 73.22
C VAL A 203 -20.61 -14.95 73.43
N ARG A 204 -21.09 -15.83 72.55
CA ARG A 204 -22.38 -16.52 72.73
C ARG A 204 -22.39 -17.42 73.96
N ASP A 205 -21.30 -18.14 74.23
CA ASP A 205 -21.16 -19.01 75.40
C ASP A 205 -21.23 -18.22 76.72
N ILE A 206 -20.66 -17.01 76.75
CA ILE A 206 -20.68 -16.13 77.94
C ILE A 206 -22.07 -15.52 78.16
N LEU A 207 -22.75 -15.13 77.09
CA LEU A 207 -24.08 -14.50 77.19
C LEU A 207 -25.18 -15.53 77.46
N GLY A 208 -25.02 -16.79 77.04
CA GLY A 208 -25.93 -17.89 77.36
C GLY A 208 -27.31 -17.83 76.69
N PHE A 209 -27.56 -16.85 75.81
CA PHE A 209 -28.81 -16.67 75.05
C PHE A 209 -28.51 -16.55 73.55
N ARG A 210 -29.50 -16.86 72.68
CA ARG A 210 -29.41 -16.61 71.23
C ARG A 210 -29.45 -15.10 70.95
N VAL A 211 -28.28 -14.45 70.99
CA VAL A 211 -28.11 -13.02 70.75
C VAL A 211 -27.64 -12.79 69.30
N ASP A 212 -28.24 -11.80 68.63
CA ASP A 212 -27.92 -11.47 67.25
C ASP A 212 -26.64 -10.61 67.18
N PRO A 213 -25.78 -10.77 66.17
CA PRO A 213 -24.52 -10.01 66.05
C PRO A 213 -24.68 -8.49 65.88
N ARG A 214 -25.92 -8.00 65.74
CA ARG A 214 -26.24 -6.58 65.53
C ARG A 214 -26.56 -5.85 66.84
N ASP A 215 -26.80 -6.59 67.93
CA ASP A 215 -27.24 -6.06 69.22
C ASP A 215 -26.14 -5.29 69.96
N GLU A 216 -26.52 -4.27 70.73
CA GLU A 216 -25.60 -3.39 71.46
C GLU A 216 -24.82 -4.15 72.54
N ARG A 217 -25.50 -5.04 73.27
CA ARG A 217 -24.90 -5.91 74.30
C ARG A 217 -23.83 -6.85 73.74
N PHE A 218 -24.01 -7.31 72.50
CA PHE A 218 -23.05 -8.16 71.81
C PHE A 218 -21.77 -7.40 71.45
N LYS A 219 -21.91 -6.13 71.03
CA LYS A 219 -20.77 -5.25 70.70
C LYS A 219 -19.93 -4.92 71.94
N GLU A 220 -20.58 -4.62 73.08
CA GLU A 220 -19.89 -4.36 74.34
C GLU A 220 -19.10 -5.59 74.83
N ALA A 221 -19.70 -6.78 74.76
CA ALA A 221 -19.04 -8.03 75.14
C ALA A 221 -17.86 -8.39 74.20
N LEU A 222 -18.03 -8.16 72.89
CA LEU A 222 -16.98 -8.37 71.89
C LEU A 222 -15.81 -7.39 72.09
N GLU A 223 -16.08 -6.13 72.38
CA GLU A 223 -15.04 -5.14 72.69
C GLU A 223 -14.24 -5.47 73.94
N LEU A 224 -14.88 -5.98 75.00
CA LEU A 224 -14.20 -6.40 76.22
C LEU A 224 -13.25 -7.58 75.93
N LYS A 225 -13.71 -8.55 75.12
CA LYS A 225 -12.90 -9.70 74.72
C LYS A 225 -11.75 -9.35 73.80
N GLU A 226 -11.98 -8.49 72.80
CA GLU A 226 -10.90 -7.98 71.96
C GLU A 226 -9.85 -7.20 72.79
N LYS A 227 -10.27 -6.45 73.82
CA LYS A 227 -9.33 -5.77 74.74
C LYS A 227 -8.52 -6.78 75.58
N GLU A 228 -9.12 -7.88 76.03
CA GLU A 228 -8.44 -8.96 76.75
C GLU A 228 -7.45 -9.73 75.85
N GLU A 229 -7.87 -10.15 74.66
CA GLU A 229 -7.01 -10.83 73.69
C GLU A 229 -5.88 -9.94 73.17
N LYS A 230 -6.13 -8.64 72.99
CA LYS A 230 -5.09 -7.66 72.63
C LYS A 230 -4.05 -7.49 73.73
N LYS A 231 -4.44 -7.58 75.01
CA LYS A 231 -3.50 -7.58 76.15
C LYS A 231 -2.70 -8.88 76.20
N ARG A 232 -3.36 -10.05 76.04
CA ARG A 232 -2.72 -11.37 76.02
C ARG A 232 -1.74 -11.53 74.85
N SER A 233 -2.14 -11.13 73.64
CA SER A 233 -1.28 -11.18 72.45
C SER A 233 -0.10 -10.22 72.53
N LYS A 234 -0.24 -9.05 73.17
CA LYS A 234 0.89 -8.15 73.45
C LYS A 234 1.87 -8.74 74.46
N ALA A 235 1.38 -9.39 75.52
CA ALA A 235 2.23 -10.07 76.50
C ALA A 235 2.97 -11.26 75.87
N ALA A 236 2.28 -12.10 75.09
CA ALA A 236 2.89 -13.21 74.35
C ALA A 236 3.92 -12.73 73.32
N LYS A 237 3.67 -11.60 72.63
CA LYS A 237 4.66 -10.98 71.72
C LYS A 237 5.90 -10.44 72.45
N LYS A 238 5.77 -9.96 73.69
CA LYS A 238 6.91 -9.54 74.52
C LYS A 238 7.74 -10.75 74.93
N LEU A 239 7.09 -11.80 75.45
CA LEU A 239 7.74 -13.05 75.82
C LEU A 239 8.43 -13.74 74.63
N ALA A 240 7.80 -13.79 73.46
CA ALA A 240 8.41 -14.37 72.26
C ALA A 240 9.61 -13.54 71.74
N LYS A 241 9.61 -12.21 71.96
CA LYS A 241 10.79 -11.38 71.67
C LYS A 241 11.91 -11.64 72.67
N GLU A 242 11.59 -11.74 73.96
CA GLU A 242 12.55 -12.07 75.01
C GLU A 242 13.18 -13.46 74.77
N GLN A 243 12.38 -14.46 74.40
CA GLN A 243 12.86 -15.79 74.01
C GLN A 243 13.75 -15.75 72.77
N ARG A 244 13.36 -15.02 71.71
CA ARG A 244 14.23 -14.87 70.51
C ARG A 244 15.56 -14.19 70.82
N MET A 245 15.58 -13.22 71.73
CA MET A 245 16.82 -12.56 72.18
C MET A 245 17.68 -13.52 73.01
N LEU A 246 17.07 -14.33 73.88
CA LEU A 246 17.78 -15.36 74.64
C LEU A 246 18.32 -16.48 73.74
N ASP A 247 17.59 -16.88 72.70
CA ASP A 247 18.05 -17.88 71.72
C ASP A 247 19.18 -17.34 70.85
N GLN A 248 19.15 -16.04 70.50
CA GLN A 248 20.25 -15.36 69.83
C GLN A 248 21.50 -15.29 70.72
N LEU A 249 21.34 -14.92 72.00
CA LEU A 249 22.43 -14.92 72.99
C LEU A 249 23.00 -16.32 73.25
N ARG A 250 22.17 -17.36 73.29
CA ARG A 250 22.64 -18.76 73.41
C ARG A 250 23.44 -19.20 72.19
N LYS A 251 22.96 -18.89 70.98
CA LYS A 251 23.71 -19.19 69.74
C LYS A 251 25.04 -18.44 69.64
N GLU A 252 25.11 -17.22 70.17
CA GLU A 252 26.35 -16.44 70.26
C GLU A 252 27.32 -16.94 71.34
N VAL A 253 26.85 -17.68 72.34
CA VAL A 253 27.68 -18.34 73.37
C VAL A 253 28.16 -19.71 72.90
N GLU A 254 27.27 -20.52 72.32
CA GLU A 254 27.61 -21.83 71.73
C GLU A 254 28.59 -21.67 70.55
N GLY A 255 28.41 -20.66 69.69
CA GLY A 255 29.36 -20.31 68.63
C GLY A 255 30.72 -19.80 69.14
N LYS A 256 30.85 -19.44 70.43
CA LYS A 256 32.13 -19.07 71.07
C LYS A 256 32.78 -20.20 71.87
N GLU A 257 32.03 -21.24 72.20
CA GLU A 257 32.54 -22.46 72.84
C GLU A 257 33.11 -23.41 71.77
N GLU A 258 32.52 -23.49 70.58
CA GLU A 258 33.07 -24.25 69.43
C GLU A 258 34.37 -23.64 68.87
N GLU A 259 34.61 -22.33 69.02
CA GLU A 259 35.90 -21.69 68.67
C GLU A 259 37.02 -21.93 69.71
N LYS A 260 36.73 -22.53 70.88
CA LYS A 260 37.75 -22.84 71.91
C LYS A 260 38.15 -24.32 72.00
N GLU A 261 37.46 -25.22 71.32
CA GLU A 261 37.80 -26.66 71.28
C GLU A 261 38.47 -27.09 69.96
N GLY A 262 38.61 -26.18 68.98
CA GLY A 262 39.23 -26.44 67.67
C GLY A 262 40.71 -26.05 67.51
N ASP A 263 41.39 -25.55 68.54
CA ASP A 263 42.79 -25.09 68.46
C ASP A 263 43.73 -25.98 69.30
N LYS A 264 43.96 -27.21 68.81
CA LYS A 264 45.11 -28.10 69.13
C LYS A 264 45.01 -29.38 68.29
N ASP A 265 45.59 -29.39 67.09
CA ASP A 265 46.62 -30.34 66.66
C ASP A 265 47.09 -29.97 65.23
N ASP A 266 48.32 -29.49 65.11
CA ASP A 266 49.02 -29.25 63.84
C ASP A 266 49.83 -30.50 63.46
N GLY A 267 49.85 -30.86 62.16
CA GLY A 267 51.10 -31.29 61.52
C GLY A 267 51.15 -32.59 60.71
N GLU A 268 51.35 -32.40 59.39
CA GLU A 268 52.31 -33.09 58.51
C GLU A 268 51.94 -34.40 57.76
N LYS A 269 51.78 -34.34 56.42
CA LYS A 269 52.83 -34.69 55.41
C LYS A 269 52.40 -34.65 53.93
N GLU A 270 53.43 -34.54 53.10
CA GLU A 270 53.55 -34.23 51.66
C GLU A 270 53.08 -35.29 50.63
N GLY A 271 52.93 -34.81 49.38
CA GLY A 271 53.16 -35.50 48.10
C GLY A 271 52.03 -36.37 47.54
N ASP A 272 51.82 -36.61 46.24
CA ASP A 272 52.18 -36.03 44.93
C ASP A 272 51.35 -36.85 43.90
N GLU A 273 51.30 -36.40 42.64
CA GLU A 273 50.96 -37.14 41.40
C GLU A 273 49.48 -37.42 41.02
N GLY A 274 48.97 -36.57 40.11
CA GLY A 274 48.73 -36.96 38.72
C GLY A 274 47.63 -37.98 38.34
N LYS A 275 46.61 -37.49 37.60
CA LYS A 275 45.98 -38.07 36.37
C LYS A 275 44.64 -37.35 36.13
N SER A 276 44.59 -36.34 35.26
CA SER A 276 44.28 -36.43 33.83
C SER A 276 42.92 -37.06 33.49
N LEU A 277 42.05 -36.25 32.85
CA LEU A 277 41.36 -36.49 31.56
C LEU A 277 39.84 -36.32 31.52
N HIS A 278 39.44 -35.50 30.52
CA HIS A 278 38.20 -35.52 29.72
C HIS A 278 36.90 -35.06 30.41
N GLY A 279 36.09 -34.16 29.86
CA GLY A 279 36.02 -33.50 28.55
C GLY A 279 34.76 -32.60 28.57
N LYS A 280 34.78 -31.43 27.93
CA LYS A 280 34.11 -31.16 26.63
C LYS A 280 32.57 -31.17 26.76
N VAL A 281 31.79 -30.18 26.32
CA VAL A 281 32.00 -28.95 25.57
C VAL A 281 30.71 -28.13 25.65
N ILE A 282 30.88 -26.83 25.63
CA ILE A 282 29.86 -25.82 25.36
C ILE A 282 29.57 -25.82 23.86
N VAL A 283 28.31 -25.99 23.48
CA VAL A 283 27.69 -25.30 22.31
C VAL A 283 26.30 -24.84 22.74
#